data_AF-A0A067K0F7-F1
#
_entry.id   AF-A0A067K0F7-F1
#
_cell.length_a   1.000
_cell.length_b   1.000
_cell.length_c   1.000
_cell.angle_alpha   90.00
_cell.angle_beta   90.00
_cell.angle_gamma   90.00
#
_symmetry.space_group_name_H-M   'P 1'
#
loop_
_entity.id
_entity.type
_entity.pdbx_description
1 polymer ?
#
loop_
_entity_poly.entity_id
_entity_poly.type
_entity_poly.pdbx_seq_one_letter_code
_entity_poly.pdbx_strand_id
1 'polypeptide(L)'
;MRDRQQEQQQHNGMDFESPGSSSRLTLSGILNFIDGLWSSCGDERIIVFTTNHKERLDPALLRPGRMDVHINMSYCSSKGFSLLASNYLGIHSKHHLLYGEIEGLIDNTNVTPAEVAEELMKSEDVDVALNGLVNFLKRKNIEVSEAKDEKQVEKLRKKKPRR
;
A
#
# COMPACT_ATOMS: atom_id res chain seq x y z
N MET A 1 70.55 -1.69 31.74
CA MET A 1 70.25 -2.24 33.08
C MET A 1 69.04 -1.47 33.61
N ARG A 2 67.86 -2.12 33.69
CA ARG A 2 67.15 -2.50 34.95
C ARG A 2 66.63 -1.27 35.72
N ASP A 3 65.39 -1.15 36.21
CA ASP A 3 64.27 -2.07 36.41
C ASP A 3 63.05 -1.25 36.92
N ARG A 4 61.84 -1.67 36.51
CA ARG A 4 60.57 -1.87 37.28
C ARG A 4 59.91 -0.85 38.27
N GLN A 5 58.60 -0.66 38.00
CA GLN A 5 57.40 -0.76 38.90
C GLN A 5 57.09 0.40 39.88
N GLN A 6 55.84 0.80 40.21
CA GLN A 6 54.47 0.27 39.99
C GLN A 6 53.38 1.31 40.37
N GLU A 7 52.19 1.15 39.76
CA GLU A 7 50.80 1.35 40.27
C GLU A 7 50.31 2.67 40.92
N GLN A 8 49.26 3.26 40.33
CA GLN A 8 47.89 3.09 40.86
C GLN A 8 46.80 3.46 39.85
N GLN A 9 45.82 2.56 39.75
CA GLN A 9 44.58 2.61 38.97
C GLN A 9 43.54 3.54 39.62
N GLN A 10 42.69 4.16 38.80
CA GLN A 10 41.26 4.29 39.13
C GLN A 10 40.40 4.53 37.86
N HIS A 11 39.84 3.42 37.39
CA HIS A 11 38.44 3.24 36.99
C HIS A 11 37.73 4.39 36.27
N ASN A 12 37.57 4.27 34.95
CA ASN A 12 36.41 4.83 34.26
C ASN A 12 35.74 3.71 33.46
N GLY A 13 34.44 3.54 33.69
CA GLY A 13 33.65 2.39 33.28
C GLY A 13 33.68 2.14 31.78
N MET A 14 33.92 0.88 31.41
CA MET A 14 33.52 0.36 30.12
C MET A 14 32.01 0.14 30.16
N ASP A 15 31.24 1.10 29.65
CA ASP A 15 29.88 0.84 29.24
C ASP A 15 29.90 -0.03 27.99
N PHE A 16 29.25 -1.18 28.13
CA PHE A 16 29.17 -2.27 27.20
C PHE A 16 28.14 -1.93 26.12
N GLU A 17 28.53 -1.26 25.03
CA GLU A 17 27.69 -1.21 23.82
C GLU A 17 27.94 -2.46 22.97
N SER A 18 27.03 -3.43 23.15
CA SER A 18 26.92 -4.64 22.34
C SER A 18 26.75 -4.30 20.85
N PRO A 19 27.42 -5.02 19.92
CA PRO A 19 27.24 -4.84 18.47
C PRO A 19 25.92 -5.51 18.06
N GLY A 20 24.82 -4.89 18.46
CA GLY A 20 23.45 -5.22 18.06
C GLY A 20 22.86 -4.09 17.24
N SER A 21 23.66 -3.41 16.41
CA SER A 21 23.14 -2.44 15.45
C SER A 21 22.41 -3.22 14.34
N SER A 22 21.15 -3.57 14.61
CA SER A 22 20.19 -3.71 13.52
C SER A 22 20.29 -2.40 12.72
N SER A 23 20.86 -2.49 11.52
CA SER A 23 21.04 -1.36 10.62
C SER A 23 19.66 -0.83 10.27
N ARG A 24 19.15 0.08 11.11
CA ARG A 24 17.89 0.76 10.88
C ARG A 24 18.10 1.58 9.62
N LEU A 25 17.69 1.03 8.49
CA LEU A 25 17.61 1.75 7.25
C LEU A 25 16.62 2.88 7.46
N THR A 26 17.13 4.10 7.55
CA THR A 26 16.29 5.28 7.58
C THR A 26 15.85 5.58 6.16
N LEU A 27 14.61 6.07 6.02
CA LEU A 27 14.12 6.57 4.74
C LEU A 27 15.13 7.59 4.16
N SER A 28 15.63 8.52 4.98
CA SER A 28 16.67 9.48 4.61
C SER A 28 17.97 8.83 4.12
N GLY A 29 18.41 7.72 4.71
CA GLY A 29 19.62 7.00 4.28
C GLY A 29 19.47 6.35 2.90
N ILE A 30 18.31 5.74 2.64
CA ILE A 30 17.98 5.19 1.32
C ILE A 30 17.92 6.31 0.26
N LEU A 31 17.39 7.47 0.62
CA LEU A 31 17.21 8.59 -0.30
C LEU A 31 18.51 9.29 -0.66
N ASN A 32 19.42 9.48 0.31
CA ASN A 32 20.75 10.01 0.02
C ASN A 32 21.55 9.08 -0.89
N PHE A 33 21.33 7.76 -0.77
CA PHE A 33 21.92 6.79 -1.68
C PHE A 33 21.33 6.93 -3.11
N ILE A 34 20.01 7.07 -3.22
CA ILE A 34 19.33 7.30 -4.50
C ILE A 34 19.75 8.63 -5.15
N ASP A 35 19.94 9.70 -4.37
CA ASP A 35 20.49 10.98 -4.85
C ASP A 35 21.89 10.79 -5.48
N GLY A 36 22.71 9.90 -4.89
CA GLY A 36 23.97 9.47 -5.48
C GLY A 36 23.78 8.71 -6.79
N LEU A 37 22.77 7.84 -6.89
CA LEU A 37 22.44 7.13 -8.13
C LEU A 37 21.94 8.06 -9.24
N TRP A 38 21.15 9.08 -8.91
CA TRP A 38 20.69 10.10 -9.87
C TRP A 38 21.83 10.95 -10.44
N SER A 39 22.92 11.12 -9.69
CA SER A 39 24.03 12.01 -10.04
C SER A 39 25.22 11.28 -10.70
N SER A 40 25.22 9.94 -10.73
CA SER A 40 26.36 9.13 -11.19
C SER A 40 26.27 8.78 -12.68
N CYS A 41 27.07 9.48 -13.49
CA CYS A 41 27.47 9.28 -14.90
C CYS A 41 26.76 8.20 -15.76
N GLY A 42 26.18 8.65 -16.89
CA GLY A 42 26.33 8.02 -18.21
C GLY A 42 25.06 7.48 -18.88
N ASP A 43 24.22 6.76 -18.15
CA ASP A 43 23.12 5.99 -18.74
C ASP A 43 21.75 6.50 -18.29
N GLU A 44 20.79 6.52 -19.21
CA GLU A 44 19.38 6.81 -18.92
C GLU A 44 18.81 5.69 -18.01
N ARG A 45 18.33 6.04 -16.82
CA ARG A 45 17.72 5.10 -15.86
C ARG A 45 16.30 5.50 -15.50
N ILE A 46 15.40 4.52 -15.48
CA ILE A 46 14.05 4.67 -14.92
C ILE A 46 14.01 3.97 -13.57
N ILE A 47 13.62 4.71 -12.53
CA ILE A 47 13.48 4.17 -11.16
C ILE A 47 12.01 4.25 -10.76
N VAL A 48 11.43 3.12 -10.36
CA VAL A 48 10.03 3.03 -9.93
C VAL A 48 9.95 2.83 -8.42
N PHE A 49 9.19 3.68 -7.75
CA PHE A 49 8.88 3.58 -6.32
C PHE A 49 7.40 3.29 -6.13
N THR A 50 7.08 2.48 -5.13
CA THR A 50 5.70 2.17 -4.72
C THR A 50 5.52 2.51 -3.25
N THR A 51 4.45 3.21 -2.89
CA THR A 51 4.09 3.49 -1.50
C THR A 51 2.58 3.50 -1.32
N ASN A 52 2.11 2.99 -0.18
CA ASN A 52 0.71 3.14 0.23
C ASN A 52 0.46 4.49 0.93
N HIS A 53 1.52 5.21 1.31
CA HIS A 53 1.48 6.41 2.14
C HIS A 53 2.34 7.52 1.53
N LYS A 54 1.87 8.13 0.44
CA LYS A 54 2.58 9.23 -0.23
C LYS A 54 2.77 10.43 0.69
N GLU A 55 1.80 10.69 1.56
CA GLU A 55 1.78 11.80 2.53
C GLU A 55 2.87 11.70 3.61
N ARG A 56 3.48 10.54 3.78
CA ARG A 56 4.59 10.32 4.74
C ARG A 56 5.97 10.51 4.12
N LEU A 57 6.04 10.71 2.81
CA LEU A 57 7.30 10.98 2.13
C LEU A 57 7.73 12.43 2.35
N ASP A 58 9.05 12.63 2.44
CA ASP A 58 9.61 13.97 2.49
C ASP A 58 9.25 14.74 1.19
N PRO A 59 8.62 15.93 1.27
CA PRO A 59 8.28 16.73 0.10
C PRO A 59 9.47 17.03 -0.82
N ALA A 60 10.71 17.01 -0.32
CA ALA A 60 11.91 17.20 -1.12
C ALA A 60 12.13 16.08 -2.15
N LEU A 61 11.54 14.91 -1.97
CA LEU A 61 11.63 13.76 -2.88
C LEU A 61 10.68 13.86 -4.06
N LEU A 62 9.52 14.49 -3.83
CA LEU A 62 8.44 14.64 -4.80
C LEU A 62 8.70 15.79 -5.79
N ARG A 63 9.92 16.35 -5.79
CA ARG A 63 10.32 17.46 -6.65
C ARG A 63 10.69 16.96 -8.05
N PRO A 64 10.50 17.78 -9.09
CA PRO A 64 10.96 17.47 -10.45
C PRO A 64 12.46 17.09 -10.48
N GLY A 65 12.83 16.11 -11.30
CA GLY A 65 14.18 15.55 -11.38
C GLY A 65 14.50 14.45 -10.36
N ARG A 66 13.53 14.11 -9.48
CA ARG A 66 13.60 13.02 -8.50
C ARG A 66 12.45 12.03 -8.72
N MET A 67 11.45 12.03 -7.84
CA MET A 67 10.16 11.38 -8.08
C MET A 67 9.25 12.41 -8.74
N ASP A 68 9.35 12.52 -10.06
CA ASP A 68 8.68 13.56 -10.85
C ASP A 68 7.35 13.10 -11.47
N VAL A 69 7.25 11.82 -11.82
CA VAL A 69 6.01 11.18 -12.31
C VAL A 69 5.30 10.44 -11.16
N HIS A 70 4.04 10.82 -10.90
CA HIS A 70 3.22 10.23 -9.85
C HIS A 70 1.96 9.57 -10.41
N ILE A 71 1.86 8.25 -10.28
CA ILE A 71 0.69 7.46 -10.69
C ILE A 71 -0.01 6.95 -9.43
N ASN A 72 -1.30 7.27 -9.28
CA ASN A 72 -2.14 6.75 -8.21
C ASN A 72 -2.81 5.44 -8.66
N MET A 73 -2.52 4.33 -7.99
CA MET A 73 -3.19 3.04 -8.23
C MET A 73 -4.38 2.89 -7.26
N SER A 74 -5.54 3.39 -7.67
CA SER A 74 -6.76 3.39 -6.85
C SER A 74 -7.50 2.05 -6.86
N TYR A 75 -8.65 2.03 -6.18
CA TYR A 75 -9.64 0.96 -6.28
C TYR A 75 -10.09 0.70 -7.73
N CYS A 76 -10.65 -0.48 -7.94
CA CYS A 76 -11.15 -0.92 -9.23
C CYS A 76 -12.28 0.01 -9.69
N SER A 77 -12.25 0.40 -10.95
CA SER A 77 -13.32 1.15 -11.60
C SER A 77 -14.13 0.22 -12.49
N SER A 78 -15.33 0.64 -12.88
CA SER A 78 -16.14 -0.05 -13.90
C SER A 78 -15.37 -0.36 -15.19
N LYS A 79 -14.48 0.55 -15.62
CA LYS A 79 -13.56 0.32 -16.75
C LYS A 79 -12.49 -0.72 -16.43
N GLY A 80 -11.92 -0.67 -15.23
CA GLY A 80 -10.97 -1.67 -14.75
C GLY A 80 -11.57 -3.07 -14.74
N PHE A 81 -12.79 -3.21 -14.22
CA PHE A 81 -13.55 -4.47 -14.27
C PHE A 81 -13.76 -4.94 -15.71
N SER A 82 -14.20 -4.07 -16.63
CA SER A 82 -14.38 -4.45 -18.04
C SER A 82 -13.09 -5.02 -18.65
N LEU A 83 -11.94 -4.44 -18.32
CA LEU A 83 -10.63 -4.93 -18.76
C LEU A 83 -10.30 -6.30 -18.14
N LEU A 84 -10.52 -6.47 -16.83
CA LEU A 84 -10.28 -7.76 -16.16
C LEU A 84 -11.20 -8.85 -16.72
N ALA A 85 -12.49 -8.57 -16.92
CA ALA A 85 -13.45 -9.50 -17.49
C ALA A 85 -13.09 -9.88 -18.94
N SER A 86 -12.61 -8.93 -19.74
CA SER A 86 -12.08 -9.23 -21.08
C SER A 86 -10.83 -10.11 -21.02
N ASN A 87 -9.93 -9.87 -20.08
CA ASN A 87 -8.65 -10.59 -19.97
C ASN A 87 -8.83 -12.02 -19.44
N TYR A 88 -9.69 -12.22 -18.44
CA TYR A 88 -9.84 -13.52 -17.77
C TYR A 88 -10.97 -14.37 -18.33
N LEU A 89 -12.06 -13.76 -18.81
CA LEU A 89 -13.27 -14.47 -19.26
C LEU A 89 -13.53 -14.32 -20.77
N GLY A 90 -12.70 -13.60 -21.51
CA GLY A 90 -12.86 -13.39 -22.96
C GLY A 90 -14.10 -12.57 -23.34
N ILE A 91 -14.66 -11.82 -22.39
CA ILE A 91 -15.88 -11.03 -22.63
C ILE A 91 -15.49 -9.69 -23.27
N HIS A 92 -15.66 -9.60 -24.59
CA HIS A 92 -15.36 -8.37 -25.34
C HIS A 92 -16.57 -7.44 -25.47
N SER A 93 -17.76 -7.88 -25.05
CA SER A 93 -19.02 -7.15 -25.21
C SER A 93 -19.71 -6.93 -23.87
N LYS A 94 -20.13 -5.68 -23.60
CA LYS A 94 -20.86 -5.28 -22.39
C LYS A 94 -22.30 -5.81 -22.30
N HIS A 95 -22.69 -6.77 -23.14
CA HIS A 95 -24.07 -7.25 -23.26
C HIS A 95 -24.45 -8.32 -22.23
N HIS A 96 -23.53 -8.68 -21.32
CA HIS A 96 -23.85 -9.60 -20.25
C HIS A 96 -24.79 -8.94 -19.24
N LEU A 97 -25.88 -9.63 -18.87
CA LEU A 97 -26.96 -9.07 -18.02
C LEU A 97 -26.45 -8.51 -16.69
N LEU A 98 -25.42 -9.13 -16.12
CA LEU A 98 -24.84 -8.75 -14.83
C LEU A 98 -23.89 -7.55 -14.89
N TYR A 99 -23.47 -7.07 -16.07
CA TYR A 99 -22.51 -5.97 -16.16
C TYR A 99 -23.02 -4.69 -15.52
N GLY A 100 -24.28 -4.32 -15.77
CA GLY A 100 -24.86 -3.10 -15.19
C GLY A 100 -24.93 -3.16 -13.66
N GLU A 101 -25.24 -4.33 -13.11
CA GLU A 101 -25.25 -4.53 -11.66
C GLU A 101 -23.83 -4.47 -11.07
N ILE A 102 -22.86 -5.14 -11.71
CA ILE A 102 -21.46 -5.15 -11.25
C ILE A 102 -20.83 -3.76 -11.32
N GLU A 103 -21.01 -3.02 -12.41
CA GLU A 103 -20.52 -1.64 -12.55
C GLU A 103 -21.11 -0.76 -11.43
N GLY A 104 -22.42 -0.86 -11.19
CA GLY A 104 -23.07 -0.14 -10.08
C GLY A 104 -22.55 -0.53 -8.70
N LEU A 105 -22.26 -1.82 -8.46
CA LEU A 105 -21.72 -2.29 -7.20
C LEU A 105 -20.26 -1.85 -6.98
N ILE A 106 -19.44 -1.88 -8.02
CA ILE A 106 -18.04 -1.44 -7.98
C ILE A 106 -17.96 0.05 -7.70
N ASP A 107 -18.78 0.87 -8.37
CA ASP A 107 -18.75 2.33 -8.16
C ASP A 107 -19.16 2.72 -6.72
N ASN A 108 -19.90 1.85 -6.02
CA ASN A 108 -20.34 2.06 -4.65
C ASN A 108 -19.47 1.35 -3.59
N THR A 109 -18.48 0.56 -4.00
CA THR A 109 -17.70 -0.30 -3.10
C THR A 109 -16.19 -0.13 -3.32
N ASN A 110 -15.43 0.06 -2.23
CA ASN A 110 -13.97 0.12 -2.30
C ASN A 110 -13.37 -1.28 -2.48
N VAL A 111 -13.36 -1.78 -3.71
CA VAL A 111 -12.76 -3.07 -4.10
C VAL A 111 -11.48 -2.87 -4.90
N THR A 112 -10.44 -3.64 -4.62
CA THR A 112 -9.17 -3.56 -5.36
C THR A 112 -9.25 -4.35 -6.67
N PRO A 113 -8.47 -3.98 -7.71
CA PRO A 113 -8.40 -4.77 -8.94
C PRO A 113 -8.00 -6.23 -8.70
N ALA A 114 -7.15 -6.49 -7.70
CA ALA A 114 -6.72 -7.84 -7.34
C ALA A 114 -7.87 -8.70 -6.78
N GLU A 115 -8.71 -8.15 -5.91
CA GLU A 115 -9.90 -8.85 -5.40
C GLU A 115 -10.90 -9.18 -6.52
N VAL A 116 -11.11 -8.25 -7.46
CA VAL A 116 -11.97 -8.51 -8.62
C VAL A 116 -11.38 -9.61 -9.49
N ALA A 117 -10.07 -9.55 -9.79
CA ALA A 117 -9.40 -10.57 -10.57
C ALA A 117 -9.48 -11.96 -9.90
N GLU A 118 -9.23 -12.03 -8.60
CA GLU A 118 -9.33 -13.27 -7.82
C GLU A 118 -10.72 -13.90 -7.97
N GLU A 119 -11.78 -13.11 -7.83
CA GLU A 119 -13.15 -13.61 -7.93
C GLU A 119 -13.50 -14.08 -9.35
N LEU A 120 -13.05 -13.35 -10.38
CA LEU A 120 -13.23 -13.75 -11.78
C LEU A 120 -12.47 -15.03 -12.13
N MET A 121 -11.33 -15.30 -11.47
CA MET A 121 -10.51 -16.48 -11.71
C MET A 121 -11.00 -17.74 -10.98
N LYS A 122 -12.05 -17.66 -10.16
CA LYS A 122 -12.60 -18.83 -9.44
C LYS A 122 -13.32 -19.83 -10.34
N SER A 123 -13.74 -19.40 -11.53
CA SER A 123 -14.43 -20.27 -12.49
C SER A 123 -14.08 -19.88 -13.92
N GLU A 124 -13.96 -20.88 -14.78
CA GLU A 124 -13.86 -20.68 -16.24
C GLU A 124 -15.24 -20.39 -16.86
N ASP A 125 -16.33 -20.73 -16.15
CA ASP A 125 -17.69 -20.43 -16.58
C ASP A 125 -18.01 -18.96 -16.28
N VAL A 126 -18.34 -18.22 -17.35
CA VAL A 126 -18.61 -16.78 -17.31
C VAL A 126 -19.74 -16.44 -16.35
N ASP A 127 -20.85 -17.18 -16.41
CA ASP A 127 -22.02 -16.91 -15.58
C ASP A 127 -21.70 -17.20 -14.11
N VAL A 128 -20.99 -18.29 -13.83
CA VAL A 128 -20.59 -18.65 -12.46
C VAL A 128 -19.62 -17.61 -11.88
N ALA A 129 -18.61 -17.19 -12.65
CA ALA A 129 -17.63 -16.20 -12.22
C ALA A 129 -18.28 -14.83 -11.93
N LEU A 130 -19.14 -14.36 -12.84
CA LEU A 130 -19.82 -13.06 -12.66
C LEU A 130 -20.83 -13.08 -11.52
N ASN A 131 -21.57 -14.18 -11.33
CA ASN A 131 -22.44 -14.34 -10.16
C ASN A 131 -21.63 -14.40 -8.85
N GLY A 132 -20.48 -15.07 -8.85
CA GLY A 132 -19.52 -15.05 -7.74
C GLY A 132 -19.11 -13.62 -7.37
N LEU A 133 -18.77 -12.82 -8.38
CA LEU A 133 -18.41 -11.40 -8.20
C LEU A 133 -19.56 -10.56 -7.65
N VAL A 134 -20.78 -10.73 -8.15
CA VAL A 134 -21.95 -10.03 -7.60
C VAL A 134 -22.14 -10.36 -6.12
N ASN A 135 -22.05 -11.64 -5.74
CA ASN A 135 -22.21 -12.07 -4.35
C ASN A 135 -21.10 -11.51 -3.45
N PHE A 136 -19.85 -11.53 -3.93
CA PHE A 136 -18.71 -10.94 -3.23
C PHE A 136 -18.92 -9.44 -2.97
N LEU A 137 -19.30 -8.69 -4.01
CA LEU A 137 -19.51 -7.24 -3.92
C LEU A 137 -20.68 -6.89 -2.99
N LYS A 138 -21.79 -7.62 -3.05
CA LYS A 138 -22.94 -7.43 -2.15
C LYS A 138 -22.54 -7.64 -0.69
N ARG A 139 -21.83 -8.73 -0.39
CA ARG A 139 -21.35 -9.00 0.98
C ARG A 139 -20.44 -7.88 1.47
N LYS A 140 -19.49 -7.44 0.64
CA LYS A 140 -18.56 -6.35 1.00
C LYS A 140 -19.27 -5.02 1.24
N ASN A 141 -20.34 -4.73 0.49
CA ASN A 141 -21.14 -3.53 0.69
C ASN A 141 -21.90 -3.55 2.04
N ILE A 142 -22.45 -4.71 2.42
CA ILE A 142 -23.11 -4.90 3.72
C ILE A 142 -22.11 -4.67 4.87
N GLU A 143 -20.94 -5.30 4.84
CA GLU A 143 -19.90 -5.12 5.85
C GLU A 143 -19.47 -3.65 6.00
N VAL A 144 -19.37 -2.92 4.88
CA VAL A 144 -19.05 -1.49 4.88
C VAL A 144 -20.18 -0.64 5.47
N SER A 145 -21.45 -1.02 5.25
CA SER A 145 -22.60 -0.33 5.85
C SER A 145 -22.66 -0.51 7.37
N GLU A 146 -22.48 -1.73 7.86
CA GLU A 146 -22.47 -2.07 9.28
C GLU A 146 -21.32 -1.35 10.02
N ALA A 147 -20.12 -1.35 9.42
CA ALA A 147 -18.96 -0.66 9.99
C ALA A 147 -19.11 0.87 10.02
N LYS A 148 -19.93 1.47 9.15
CA LYS A 148 -20.24 2.91 9.17
C LYS A 148 -21.22 3.24 10.29
N ASP A 149 -22.20 2.38 10.55
CA ASP A 149 -23.20 2.58 11.60
C ASP A 149 -22.57 2.45 13.00
N GLU A 150 -21.72 1.45 13.22
CA GLU A 150 -20.98 1.31 14.48
C GLU A 150 -20.10 2.52 14.79
N LYS A 151 -19.37 3.04 13.78
CA LYS A 151 -18.52 4.23 13.92
C LYS A 151 -19.34 5.50 14.19
N GLN A 152 -20.56 5.60 13.66
CA GLN A 152 -21.47 6.72 13.96
C GLN A 152 -22.02 6.64 15.38
N VAL A 153 -22.45 5.45 15.82
CA VAL A 153 -22.95 5.21 17.19
C VAL A 153 -21.85 5.49 18.22
N GLU A 154 -20.60 5.11 17.95
CA GLU A 154 -19.49 5.38 18.86
C GLU A 154 -19.10 6.86 18.93
N LYS A 155 -19.16 7.59 17.81
CA LYS A 155 -18.98 9.06 17.79
C LYS A 155 -20.09 9.79 18.57
N LEU A 156 -21.33 9.29 18.52
CA LEU A 156 -22.46 9.84 19.31
C LEU A 156 -22.30 9.55 20.81
N ARG A 157 -21.79 8.37 21.18
CA ARG A 157 -21.48 8.02 22.58
C ARG A 157 -20.35 8.87 23.18
N LYS A 158 -19.31 9.18 22.41
CA LYS A 158 -18.17 10.03 22.86
C LYS A 158 -18.51 11.52 22.98
N LYS A 159 -19.68 11.97 22.48
CA LYS A 159 -20.13 13.38 22.55
C LYS A 159 -21.07 13.70 23.72
N LYS A 160 -21.49 12.72 24.55
CA LYS A 160 -22.29 13.02 25.74
C LYS A 160 -21.39 13.64 26.83
N PRO A 161 -21.67 14.86 27.31
CA PRO A 161 -20.89 15.46 28.39
C PRO A 161 -21.08 14.64 29.67
N ARG A 162 -19.96 14.33 30.35
CA ARG A 162 -19.99 13.82 31.72
C ARG A 162 -20.59 14.94 32.58
N ARG A 163 -21.82 14.73 33.05
CA ARG A 163 -22.46 15.56 34.09
C ARG A 163 -21.72 15.39 35.39
#